data_AF-A0A4Y2TKL6-F1
#
_entry.id   AF-A0A4Y2TKL6-F1
#
_cell.length_a   1.000
_cell.length_b   1.000
_cell.length_c   1.000
_cell.angle_alpha   90.00
_cell.angle_beta   90.00
_cell.angle_gamma   90.00
#
_symmetry.space_group_name_H-M   'P 1'
#
loop_
_entity.id
_entity.type
_entity.pdbx_description
1 polymer ?
#
loop_
_entity_poly.entity_id
_entity_poly.type
_entity_poly.pdbx_seq_one_letter_code
_entity_poly.pdbx_strand_id
1 'polypeptide(L)' 'YSGSKYQAFSTGTLHVASVEQVDGNRRYRCQVTNSLTKEKVVSIGWGNLKVVGELF' A
#
# COMPACT_ATOMS: atom_id res chain seq x y z
N TYR A 1 -6.05 19.21 7.78
CA TYR A 1 -6.31 17.76 7.70
C TYR A 1 -5.00 17.03 8.02
N SER A 2 -4.93 16.31 9.15
CA SER A 2 -3.71 15.63 9.63
C SER A 2 -3.75 14.11 9.37
N GLY A 3 -4.19 13.70 8.18
CA GLY A 3 -4.26 12.28 7.81
C GLY A 3 -2.88 11.74 7.40
N SER A 4 -2.56 10.48 7.74
CA SER A 4 -1.34 9.83 7.26
C SER A 4 -1.42 9.60 5.74
N LYS A 5 -0.31 9.83 5.02
CA LYS A 5 -0.22 9.59 3.56
C LYS A 5 -0.55 8.13 3.20
N TYR A 6 -0.15 7.19 4.05
CA TYR A 6 -0.46 5.77 3.90
C TYR A 6 -1.39 5.33 5.04
N GLN A 7 -2.49 4.66 4.72
CA GLN A 7 -3.42 4.12 5.70
C GLN A 7 -3.93 2.74 5.27
N ALA A 8 -3.69 1.73 6.10
CA ALA A 8 -4.29 0.42 5.92
C ALA A 8 -5.68 0.38 6.57
N PHE A 9 -6.70 0.06 5.80
CA PHE A 9 -8.05 -0.14 6.33
C PHE A 9 -8.24 -1.55 6.88
N SER A 10 -9.17 -1.71 7.82
CA SER A 10 -9.54 -3.01 8.40
C SER A 10 -10.08 -4.00 7.36
N THR A 11 -10.57 -3.50 6.22
CA THR A 11 -10.98 -4.29 5.06
C THR A 11 -9.81 -4.92 4.30
N GLY A 12 -8.56 -4.55 4.62
CA GLY A 12 -7.35 -5.07 3.98
C GLY A 12 -6.84 -4.23 2.80
N THR A 13 -7.50 -3.12 2.48
CA THR A 13 -7.07 -2.20 1.42
C THR A 13 -6.10 -1.14 1.95
N LEU A 14 -5.11 -0.77 1.13
CA LEU A 14 -4.22 0.36 1.39
C LEU A 14 -4.76 1.61 0.69
N HIS A 15 -5.01 2.68 1.44
CA HIS A 15 -5.25 4.01 0.93
C HIS A 15 -3.94 4.81 0.88
N VAL A 16 -3.62 5.36 -0.29
CA VAL A 16 -2.48 6.26 -0.50
C VAL A 16 -3.04 7.64 -0.84
N ALA A 17 -2.97 8.57 0.09
CA ALA A 17 -3.46 9.94 -0.08
C ALA A 17 -2.42 10.80 -0.80
N SER A 18 -2.88 11.78 -1.59
CA SER A 18 -2.01 12.72 -2.31
C SER A 18 -0.87 12.01 -3.05
N VAL A 19 -1.25 11.12 -3.97
CA VAL A 19 -0.32 10.30 -4.76
C VAL A 19 0.60 11.20 -5.59
N GLU A 20 1.90 10.96 -5.48
CA GLU A 20 2.96 11.66 -6.20
C GLU A 20 3.76 10.67 -7.05
N GLN A 21 4.61 11.18 -7.95
CA GLN A 21 5.47 10.30 -8.76
C GLN A 21 6.35 9.35 -7.93
N VAL A 22 6.80 9.80 -6.75
CA VAL A 22 7.60 8.95 -5.83
C VAL A 22 6.83 7.71 -5.37
N ASP A 23 5.50 7.75 -5.30
CA ASP A 23 4.67 6.60 -4.95
C ASP A 23 4.63 5.55 -6.08
N GLY A 24 4.81 5.99 -7.33
CA GLY A 24 4.95 5.09 -8.48
C GLY A 24 6.25 4.28 -8.47
N ASN A 25 7.30 4.83 -7.84
CA ASN A 25 8.60 4.15 -7.67
C ASN A 25 8.60 3.17 -6.48
N ARG A 26 7.53 3.12 -5.69
CA ARG A 26 7.38 2.20 -4.56
C ARG A 26 6.74 0.88 -4.99
N ARG A 27 7.09 -0.19 -4.29
CA ARG A 27 6.41 -1.48 -4.38
C ARG A 27 5.65 -1.73 -3.09
N TYR A 28 4.42 -2.21 -3.24
CA TYR A 28 3.51 -2.50 -2.13
C TYR A 28 3.23 -4.00 -2.11
N ARG A 29 3.06 -4.56 -0.92
CA ARG A 29 2.62 -5.94 -0.74
C ARG A 29 1.79 -6.07 0.52
N CYS A 30 0.92 -7.06 0.54
CA CYS A 30 0.10 -7.35 1.70
C CYS A 30 0.85 -8.27 2.67
N GLN A 31 0.61 -8.08 3.96
CA GLN A 31 1.02 -9.02 5.00
C GLN A 31 -0.22 -9.38 5.81
N VAL A 32 -0.51 -10.68 5.88
CA VAL A 32 -1.60 -11.22 6.69
C VAL A 32 -1.04 -11.92 7.91
N THR A 33 -1.77 -11.85 9.02
CA THR A 33 -1.46 -12.62 10.23
C THR A 33 -2.58 -13.61 10.46
N ASN A 34 -2.25 -14.89 10.54
CA ASN A 34 -3.20 -15.91 10.95
C ASN A 34 -3.56 -15.68 12.43
N SER A 35 -4.84 -15.47 12.74
CA SER A 35 -5.27 -15.13 14.09
C SER A 35 -5.09 -16.28 15.09
N LEU A 36 -5.09 -17.54 14.63
CA LEU A 36 -4.95 -18.74 15.44
C LEU A 36 -3.46 -19.08 15.66
N THR A 37 -2.70 -19.23 14.57
CA THR A 37 -1.30 -19.67 14.63
C THR A 37 -0.31 -18.54 14.87
N LYS A 38 -0.76 -17.29 14.73
CA LYS A 38 0.07 -16.06 14.73
C LYS A 38 1.11 -15.99 13.61
N GLU A 39 1.07 -16.93 12.67
CA GLU A 39 1.94 -16.93 11.50
C GLU A 39 1.70 -15.69 10.64
N LYS A 40 2.78 -15.10 10.14
CA LYS A 40 2.75 -13.97 9.22
C LYS A 40 3.12 -14.43 7.84
N VAL A 41 2.24 -14.21 6.87
CA VAL A 41 2.47 -14.54 5.46
C VAL A 41 2.41 -13.25 4.65
N VAL A 42 3.35 -13.10 3.73
CA VAL A 42 3.39 -11.98 2.77
C VAL A 42 2.87 -12.45 1.42
N SER A 43 2.22 -11.56 0.67
CA SER A 43 1.83 -11.89 -0.71
C SER A 43 3.07 -12.24 -1.54
N ILE A 44 2.95 -13.26 -2.39
CA ILE A 44 4.01 -13.70 -3.31
C ILE A 44 4.35 -12.57 -4.29
N GLY A 45 3.31 -11.91 -4.80
CA GLY A 45 3.43 -10.77 -5.71
C GLY A 45 3.59 -9.43 -5.00
N TRP A 46 4.23 -8.50 -5.70
CA TRP A 46 4.25 -7.08 -5.38
C TRP A 46 3.29 -6.33 -6.31
N GLY A 47 2.56 -5.37 -5.77
CA GLY A 47 1.84 -4.37 -6.55
C GLY A 47 2.68 -3.11 -6.73
N ASN A 48 2.49 -2.44 -7.86
CA ASN A 48 3.03 -1.11 -8.13
C ASN A 48 1.90 -0.16 -8.50
N LEU A 49 2.10 1.13 -8.24
CA LEU A 49 1.24 2.18 -8.77
C LEU A 49 1.86 2.70 -10.07
N LYS A 50 1.06 2.81 -11.13
CA LYS A 50 1.47 3.52 -12.34
C LYS A 50 0.89 4.93 -12.29
N VAL A 51 1.70 5.90 -11.89
CA VAL A 51 1.31 7.31 -11.81
C VAL A 51 1.53 7.94 -13.18
N VAL A 52 0.44 8.31 -13.86
CA VAL A 52 0.45 8.92 -15.19
C VAL A 52 -0.01 10.38 -15.09
N GLY A 53 0.88 11.31 -15.40
CA GLY A 53 0.67 12.76 -15.35
C GLY A 53 2.01 13.51 -15.45
N GLU A 54 2.06 14.56 -16.26
CA GLU A 54 3.25 15.35 -16.56
C GLU A 54 3.58 16.32 -15.41
N LEU A 55 4.88 16.45 -15.10
CA LEU A 55 5.43 17.64 -14.46
C LEU A 55 5.25 18.79 -15.46
N PHE A 56 4.37 19.74 -15.16
CA PHE A 56 4.40 21.06 -15.79
C PHE A 56 5.46 21.92 -15.11
#